data_AF-A0A1S2Y6W2-F1
#
_entry.id   AF-A0A1S2Y6W2-F1
#
_cell.length_a   1.000
_cell.length_b   1.000
_cell.length_c   1.000
_cell.angle_alpha   90.00
_cell.angle_beta   90.00
_cell.angle_gamma   90.00
#
_symmetry.space_group_name_H-M   'P 1'
#
loop_
_entity.id
_entity.type
_entity.pdbx_description
1 polymer ?
#
loop_
_entity_poly.entity_id
_entity_poly.type
_entity_poly.pdbx_seq_one_letter_code
_entity_poly.pdbx_strand_id
1 'polypeptide(L)'
;MECLLKKYNVNHRVATPYHPQTSGQVEVCNSQIKQILEKTVNASRKDWSTKHEDALWAYRTTFKNPLAGESRILQLHELEEFQNIAYENPKIYKEKAQKWHD
;
A
#
# COMPACT_ATOMS: atom_id res chain seq x y z
N MET A 1 26.53 13.99 -18.60
CA MET A 1 25.11 13.59 -18.57
C MET A 1 24.40 13.99 -19.87
N GLU A 2 24.62 15.20 -20.37
CA GLU A 2 24.05 15.70 -21.64
C GLU A 2 24.40 14.82 -22.87
N CYS A 3 25.61 14.27 -22.94
CA CYS A 3 26.03 13.37 -24.02
C CYS A 3 25.20 12.06 -24.09
N LEU A 4 24.77 11.52 -22.95
CA LEU A 4 23.90 10.33 -22.89
C LEU A 4 22.46 10.68 -23.25
N LEU A 5 21.94 11.79 -22.73
CA LEU A 5 20.58 12.25 -23.00
C LEU A 5 20.38 12.54 -24.49
N LYS A 6 21.37 13.18 -25.13
CA LYS A 6 21.39 13.41 -26.58
C LYS A 6 21.46 12.12 -27.38
N LYS A 7 22.22 11.12 -26.92
CA LYS A 7 22.32 9.79 -27.57
C LYS A 7 20.98 9.04 -27.58
N TYR A 8 20.21 9.13 -26.50
CA TYR A 8 18.91 8.48 -26.37
C TYR A 8 17.72 9.39 -26.75
N ASN A 9 18.00 10.57 -27.32
CA ASN A 9 16.99 11.53 -27.74
C ASN A 9 16.03 11.96 -26.61
N VAL A 10 16.52 11.98 -25.36
CA VAL A 10 15.77 12.36 -24.17
C VAL A 10 15.95 13.85 -23.91
N ASN A 11 14.86 14.60 -23.93
CA ASN A 11 14.87 16.01 -23.55
C ASN A 11 14.76 16.13 -22.02
N HIS A 12 15.83 16.60 -21.37
CA HIS A 12 15.88 16.75 -19.93
C HIS A 12 15.35 18.12 -19.50
N ARG A 13 14.28 18.13 -18.71
CA ARG A 13 13.72 19.34 -18.10
C ARG A 13 14.22 19.46 -16.67
N VAL A 14 14.98 20.52 -16.39
CA VAL A 14 15.48 20.83 -15.05
C VAL A 14 14.52 21.83 -14.38
N ALA A 15 14.13 21.53 -13.15
CA ALA A 15 13.32 22.44 -12.35
C ALA A 15 14.13 23.67 -11.92
N THR A 16 13.47 24.81 -11.72
CA THR A 16 14.13 26.00 -11.18
C THR A 16 14.59 25.75 -9.74
N PRO A 17 15.80 26.19 -9.35
CA PRO A 17 16.25 26.14 -7.97
C PRO A 17 15.22 26.80 -7.03
N TYR A 18 14.97 26.18 -5.89
CA TYR A 18 14.06 26.66 -4.84
C TYR A 18 12.56 26.79 -5.22
N HIS A 19 12.15 26.44 -6.45
CA HIS A 19 10.74 26.48 -6.85
C HIS A 19 10.35 25.40 -7.90
N PRO A 20 10.39 24.10 -7.55
CA PRO A 20 10.11 23.04 -8.51
C PRO A 20 8.60 22.90 -8.81
N GLN A 21 8.10 23.66 -9.80
CA GLN A 21 6.67 23.74 -10.13
C GLN A 21 6.08 22.44 -10.71
N THR A 22 6.90 21.51 -11.18
CA THR A 22 6.48 20.32 -11.94
C THR A 22 6.66 18.99 -11.20
N SER A 23 7.19 19.00 -9.97
CA SER A 23 7.52 17.78 -9.24
C SER A 23 6.40 17.25 -8.32
N GLY A 24 5.22 17.88 -8.28
CA GLY A 24 4.18 17.57 -7.29
C GLY A 24 3.73 16.10 -7.27
N GLN A 25 3.56 15.46 -8.44
CA GLN A 25 3.21 14.03 -8.49
C GLN A 25 4.33 13.14 -7.92
N VAL A 26 5.58 13.48 -8.19
CA VAL A 26 6.75 12.75 -7.69
C VAL A 26 6.90 12.94 -6.19
N GLU A 27 6.63 14.13 -5.67
CA GLU A 27 6.63 14.42 -4.23
C GLU A 27 5.58 13.61 -3.48
N VAL A 28 4.36 13.52 -4.00
CA VAL A 28 3.27 12.70 -3.41
C VAL A 28 3.65 11.22 -3.41
N CYS A 29 4.12 10.69 -4.55
CA CYS A 29 4.56 9.29 -4.66
C CYS A 29 5.69 8.98 -3.65
N ASN A 30 6.69 9.87 -3.57
CA ASN A 30 7.83 9.70 -2.67
C ASN A 30 7.41 9.74 -1.20
N SER A 31 6.45 10.61 -0.85
CA SER A 31 5.88 10.67 0.50
C SER A 31 5.17 9.37 0.88
N GLN A 32 4.37 8.80 -0.03
CA GLN A 32 3.65 7.55 0.20
C GLN A 32 4.60 6.35 0.36
N ILE A 33 5.61 6.23 -0.51
CA ILE A 33 6.63 5.17 -0.41
C ILE A 33 7.40 5.31 0.91
N LYS A 34 7.74 6.53 1.32
CA LYS A 34 8.41 6.79 2.60
C LYS A 34 7.57 6.32 3.79
N GLN A 35 6.26 6.61 3.80
CA GLN A 35 5.37 6.13 4.87
C GLN A 35 5.28 4.60 4.94
N ILE A 36 5.26 3.92 3.79
CA ILE A 36 5.27 2.45 3.73
C ILE A 36 6.57 1.90 4.30
N LEU A 37 7.72 2.49 3.94
CA LEU A 37 9.03 2.09 4.45
C LEU A 37 9.17 2.34 5.95
N GLU A 38 8.69 3.48 6.45
CA GLU A 38 8.71 3.80 7.89
C GLU A 38 7.91 2.78 8.72
N LYS A 39 6.82 2.24 8.18
CA LYS A 39 6.00 1.21 8.86
C LYS A 39 6.59 -0.20 8.77
N THR A 40 7.36 -0.50 7.71
CA THR A 40 7.81 -1.86 7.40
C THR A 40 9.26 -2.13 7.78
N VAL A 41 10.11 -1.11 7.83
CA VAL A 41 11.51 -1.27 8.23
C VAL A 41 11.63 -1.08 9.75
N ASN A 42 12.34 -2.01 10.40
CA ASN A 42 12.74 -1.87 11.80
C ASN A 42 13.56 -0.58 12.02
N ALA A 43 13.55 -0.05 13.25
CA ALA A 43 14.16 1.22 13.64
C ALA A 43 15.67 1.33 13.27
N SER A 44 16.36 0.20 13.05
CA SER A 44 17.77 0.17 12.69
C SER A 44 18.09 0.75 11.30
N ARG A 45 17.09 0.99 10.43
CA ARG A 45 17.21 1.55 9.06
C ARG A 45 18.24 0.88 8.13
N LYS A 46 18.84 -0.24 8.52
CA LYS A 46 19.86 -0.95 7.73
C LYS A 46 19.29 -1.65 6.50
N ASP A 47 18.00 -1.98 6.52
CA ASP A 47 17.36 -2.81 5.50
C ASP A 47 16.55 -2.02 4.46
N TRP A 48 16.75 -0.70 4.37
CA TRP A 48 15.97 0.19 3.50
C TRP A 48 16.08 -0.18 2.02
N SER A 49 17.27 -0.54 1.55
CA SER A 49 17.49 -0.92 0.14
C SER A 49 16.72 -2.19 -0.21
N THR A 50 16.79 -3.21 0.65
CA THR A 50 16.10 -4.49 0.45
C THR A 50 14.58 -4.33 0.50
N LYS A 51 14.07 -3.43 1.35
CA LYS A 51 12.63 -3.17 1.50
C LYS A 51 12.07 -2.14 0.52
N HIS A 52 12.93 -1.46 -0.24
CA HIS A 52 12.51 -0.47 -1.21
C HIS A 52 11.68 -1.08 -2.35
N GLU A 53 12.08 -2.25 -2.86
CA GLU A 53 11.34 -2.96 -3.92
C GLU A 53 9.95 -3.41 -3.44
N ASP A 54 9.88 -3.98 -2.23
CA ASP A 54 8.63 -4.38 -1.58
C ASP A 54 7.68 -3.18 -1.40
N ALA A 55 8.20 -2.04 -0.95
CA ALA A 55 7.42 -0.82 -0.76
C ALA A 55 6.93 -0.24 -2.09
N LEU A 56 7.74 -0.30 -3.15
CA LEU A 56 7.35 0.14 -4.49
C LEU A 56 6.28 -0.76 -5.09
N TRP A 57 6.37 -2.06 -4.86
CA TRP A 57 5.36 -3.03 -5.25
C TRP A 57 4.04 -2.78 -4.51
N ALA A 58 4.09 -2.60 -3.19
CA ALA A 58 2.92 -2.26 -2.39
C ALA A 58 2.24 -0.98 -2.89
N TYR A 59 3.01 0.10 -3.11
CA TYR A 59 2.49 1.36 -3.64
C TYR A 59 1.77 1.19 -4.99
N ARG A 60 2.35 0.43 -5.92
CA ARG A 60 1.76 0.18 -7.25
C ARG A 60 0.46 -0.61 -7.16
N THR A 61 0.43 -1.62 -6.30
CA THR A 61 -0.73 -2.50 -6.14
C THR A 61 -1.89 -1.78 -5.44
N THR A 62 -1.62 -0.92 -4.46
CA THR A 62 -2.65 -0.29 -3.65
C THR A 62 -3.14 1.05 -4.19
N PHE A 63 -2.24 1.90 -4.71
CA PHE A 63 -2.59 3.27 -5.10
C PHE A 63 -2.60 3.50 -6.62
N LYS A 64 -1.81 2.73 -7.39
CA LYS A 64 -1.66 2.98 -8.84
C LYS A 64 -2.66 2.21 -9.70
N ASN A 65 -3.23 1.11 -9.18
CA ASN A 65 -4.30 0.35 -9.83
C ASN A 65 -5.57 0.33 -8.95
N PRO A 66 -6.51 1.29 -9.13
CA PRO A 66 -7.79 1.31 -8.41
C PRO A 66 -8.57 0.00 -8.53
N LEU A 67 -8.55 -0.62 -9.72
CA LEU A 67 -9.21 -1.89 -10.02
C LEU A 67 -8.68 -3.07 -9.18
N ALA A 68 -7.37 -3.10 -8.91
CA ALA A 68 -6.76 -4.14 -8.08
C ALA A 68 -6.96 -3.87 -6.58
N GLY A 69 -6.95 -2.58 -6.19
CA GLY A 69 -7.27 -2.14 -4.83
C GLY A 69 -8.71 -2.47 -4.43
N GLU A 70 -9.68 -2.16 -5.29
CA GLU A 70 -11.10 -2.48 -5.09
C GLU A 70 -11.33 -4.00 -5.01
N SER A 71 -10.71 -4.78 -5.90
CA SER A 71 -10.80 -6.24 -5.87
C SER A 71 -10.22 -6.83 -4.57
N ARG A 72 -9.17 -6.22 -4.00
CA ARG A 72 -8.59 -6.67 -2.72
C ARG A 72 -9.40 -6.19 -1.51
N ILE A 73 -10.02 -5.01 -1.56
CA ILE A 73 -10.95 -4.54 -0.53
C ILE A 73 -12.16 -5.47 -0.45
N LEU A 74 -12.70 -5.90 -1.60
CA LEU A 74 -13.78 -6.87 -1.66
C LEU A 74 -13.36 -8.23 -1.06
N GLN A 75 -12.14 -8.70 -1.37
CA GLN A 75 -11.59 -9.92 -0.75
C GLN A 75 -11.40 -9.79 0.77
N LEU A 76 -11.02 -8.60 1.27
CA LEU A 76 -10.89 -8.35 2.70
C LEU A 76 -12.25 -8.30 3.40
N HIS A 77 -13.27 -7.70 2.77
CA HIS A 77 -14.63 -7.65 3.29
C HIS A 77 -15.26 -9.05 3.37
N GLU A 78 -15.07 -9.88 2.34
CA GLU A 78 -15.47 -11.30 2.38
C GLU A 78 -14.80 -12.05 3.54
N LEU A 79 -13.49 -11.88 3.73
CA LEU A 79 -12.76 -12.50 4.84
C LEU A 79 -13.25 -12.04 6.22
N GLU A 80 -13.57 -10.75 6.34
CA GLU A 80 -14.10 -10.16 7.58
C GLU A 80 -15.53 -10.66 7.86
N GLU A 81 -16.37 -10.82 6.83
CA GLU A 81 -17.68 -11.47 6.94
C GLU A 81 -17.57 -12.93 7.39
N PHE A 82 -16.65 -13.71 6.82
CA PHE A 82 -16.41 -15.09 7.26
C PHE A 82 -15.95 -15.18 8.72
N GLN A 83 -15.11 -14.25 9.18
CA GLN A 83 -14.70 -14.18 10.58
C GLN A 83 -15.87 -13.79 11.50
N ASN A 84 -16.69 -12.82 11.10
CA ASN A 84 -17.87 -12.42 11.85
C ASN A 84 -18.89 -13.57 11.96
N ILE A 85 -19.13 -14.32 10.89
CA ILE A 85 -19.98 -15.52 10.90
C ILE A 85 -19.40 -16.58 11.85
N ALA A 86 -18.08 -16.80 11.84
CA ALA A 86 -17.41 -17.73 12.73
C ALA A 86 -17.47 -17.30 14.21
N TYR A 87 -17.51 -16.00 14.51
CA TYR A 87 -17.58 -15.45 15.86
C TYR A 87 -19.02 -15.35 16.40
N GLU A 88 -20.00 -15.08 15.53
CA GLU A 88 -21.43 -15.10 15.83
C GLU A 88 -21.93 -16.53 16.13
N ASN A 89 -21.41 -17.53 15.42
CA ASN A 89 -21.78 -18.95 15.57
C ASN A 89 -21.72 -19.47 17.03
N PRO A 90 -20.60 -19.38 17.77
CA PRO A 90 -20.50 -19.86 19.15
C PRO A 90 -21.53 -19.26 20.10
N LYS A 91 -21.98 -18.01 19.84
CA LYS A 91 -22.98 -17.32 20.64
C LYS A 91 -24.37 -17.93 20.41
N ILE A 92 -24.69 -18.23 19.15
CA ILE A 92 -25.93 -18.90 18.74
C ILE A 92 -25.99 -20.35 19.25
N TYR A 93 -24.87 -21.09 19.24
CA TYR A 93 -24.83 -22.45 19.78
C TYR A 93 -25.02 -22.48 21.31
N LYS A 94 -24.45 -21.52 22.04
CA LYS A 94 -24.64 -21.40 23.50
C LYS A 94 -26.06 -20.99 23.88
N GLU A 95 -26.67 -20.06 23.15
CA GLU A 95 -28.04 -19.62 23.40
C GLU A 95 -29.05 -20.72 23.10
N LYS A 96 -28.85 -21.49 22.03
CA LYS A 96 -29.65 -22.69 21.75
C LYS A 96 -29.50 -23.73 22.86
N ALA A 97 -28.28 -24.01 23.32
CA ALA A 97 -28.02 -24.96 24.40
C ALA A 97 -28.70 -24.53 25.72
N GLN A 98 -28.70 -23.23 26.05
CA GLN A 98 -29.41 -22.69 27.21
C GLN A 98 -30.92 -22.94 27.12
N LYS A 99 -31.50 -22.75 25.92
CA LYS A 99 -32.93 -22.93 25.65
C LYS A 99 -33.41 -24.39 25.67
N TRP A 100 -32.49 -25.37 25.62
CA TRP A 100 -32.80 -26.79 25.83
C TRP A 100 -32.84 -27.19 27.30
N HIS A 101 -32.39 -26.31 28.19
CA HIS A 101 -32.32 -26.55 29.63
C HIS A 101 -33.41 -25.80 30.44
N ASP A 102 -34.22 -24.98 29.76
CA ASP A 102 -35.49 -24.42 30.26
C ASP A 102 -36.67 -25.29 29.82
#